data_AF-A0A9D4U241-F1
#
_entry.id   AF-A0A9D4U241-F1
#
_cell.length_a   1.000
_cell.length_b   1.000
_cell.length_c   1.000
_cell.angle_alpha   90.00
_cell.angle_beta   90.00
_cell.angle_gamma   90.00
#
_symmetry.space_group_name_H-M   'P 1'
#
loop_
_entity.id
_entity.type
_entity.pdbx_description
1 polymer ?
#
loop_
_entity_poly.entity_id
_entity_poly.type
_entity_poly.pdbx_seq_one_letter_code
_entity_poly.pdbx_strand_id
1 'polypeptide(L)'
;MAGAGIILYHEVQESKLCGVHCVNTVLQGPFFSELDLAAMAAELDKKEMQMVMGSNSNAASSDYARLMGEDSCNVSLDGNFGIQVIQSKHYGEKDFC
;
A
#
# COMPACT_ATOMS: atom_id res chain seq x y z
N MET A 1 -25.59 27.10 -25.52
CA MET A 1 -24.33 27.14 -24.78
C MET A 1 -23.73 25.75 -24.86
N ALA A 2 -22.62 25.57 -25.58
CA ALA A 2 -21.94 24.29 -25.63
C ALA A 2 -21.47 23.98 -24.20
N GLY A 3 -21.97 22.88 -23.62
CA GLY A 3 -21.57 22.45 -22.30
C GLY A 3 -20.05 22.26 -22.30
N ALA A 4 -19.36 22.90 -21.36
CA ALA A 4 -17.94 22.66 -21.15
C ALA A 4 -17.75 21.15 -20.94
N GLY A 5 -16.97 20.51 -21.80
CA GLY A 5 -16.66 19.09 -21.66
C GLY A 5 -15.97 18.84 -20.32
N ILE A 6 -16.41 17.82 -19.59
CA ILE A 6 -15.75 17.38 -18.36
C ILE A 6 -14.45 16.67 -18.78
N ILE A 7 -13.32 17.10 -18.23
CA ILE A 7 -12.05 16.40 -18.37
C ILE A 7 -11.96 15.42 -17.20
N LEU A 8 -11.94 14.12 -17.51
CA LEU A 8 -11.74 13.05 -16.53
C LEU A 8 -10.28 12.60 -16.56
N TYR A 9 -9.66 12.50 -15.40
CA TYR A 9 -8.35 11.92 -15.26
C TYR A 9 -8.43 10.39 -15.33
N HIS A 10 -7.59 9.80 -16.18
CA HIS A 10 -7.44 8.36 -16.35
C HIS A 10 -5.95 8.02 -16.44
N GLU A 11 -5.49 7.13 -15.56
CA GLU A 11 -4.20 6.46 -15.76
C GLU A 11 -4.43 5.10 -16.39
N VAL A 12 -3.73 4.86 -17.49
CA VAL A 12 -3.69 3.54 -18.11
C VAL A 12 -2.95 2.59 -17.18
N GLN A 13 -3.56 1.45 -16.86
CA GLN A 13 -2.90 0.43 -16.04
C GLN A 13 -1.78 -0.23 -16.85
N GLU A 14 -0.55 -0.03 -16.40
CA GLU A 14 0.62 -0.72 -16.94
C GLU A 14 1.12 -1.77 -15.94
N SER A 15 1.54 -2.93 -16.45
CA SER A 15 2.04 -4.04 -15.62
C SER A 15 1.02 -4.48 -14.54
N LYS A 16 1.47 -5.02 -13.39
CA LYS A 16 0.60 -5.40 -12.27
C LYS A 16 0.54 -4.31 -11.17
N LEU A 17 0.63 -3.04 -11.55
CA LEU A 17 0.57 -1.89 -10.63
C LEU A 17 -0.86 -1.38 -10.43
N CYS A 18 -1.86 -2.27 -10.42
CA CYS A 18 -3.27 -1.89 -10.38
C CYS A 18 -3.63 -1.04 -9.13
N GLY A 19 -2.94 -1.25 -8.01
CA GLY A 19 -3.11 -0.44 -6.79
C GLY A 19 -2.77 1.04 -7.00
N VAL A 20 -1.65 1.33 -7.69
CA VAL A 20 -1.22 2.71 -7.98
C VAL A 20 -2.27 3.41 -8.85
N HIS A 21 -2.59 2.80 -9.99
CA HIS A 21 -3.49 3.40 -10.97
C HIS A 21 -4.93 3.52 -10.48
N CYS A 22 -5.39 2.59 -9.65
CA CYS A 22 -6.70 2.65 -9.00
C CYS A 22 -6.79 3.90 -8.10
N VAL A 23 -5.83 4.08 -7.20
CA VAL A 23 -5.85 5.20 -6.25
C VAL A 23 -5.72 6.54 -6.98
N ASN A 24 -4.82 6.65 -7.96
CA ASN A 24 -4.65 7.86 -8.75
C ASN A 24 -5.90 8.20 -9.59
N THR A 25 -6.54 7.19 -10.19
CA THR A 25 -7.78 7.40 -10.95
C THR A 25 -8.93 7.84 -10.02
N VAL A 26 -9.08 7.23 -8.83
CA VAL A 26 -10.11 7.65 -7.86
C VAL A 26 -9.88 9.08 -7.37
N LEU A 27 -8.62 9.46 -7.13
CA LEU A 27 -8.26 10.81 -6.69
C LEU A 27 -8.21 11.83 -7.84
N GLN A 28 -8.43 11.38 -9.07
CA GLN A 28 -8.39 12.21 -10.28
C GLN A 28 -7.05 12.97 -10.47
N GLY A 29 -5.93 12.31 -10.17
CA GLY A 29 -4.58 12.84 -10.41
C GLY A 29 -3.45 11.86 -10.06
N PRO A 30 -2.18 12.18 -10.39
CA PRO A 30 -1.02 11.32 -10.11
C PRO A 30 -0.51 11.55 -8.69
N PHE A 31 -1.26 11.09 -7.69
CA PHE A 31 -0.93 11.32 -6.27
C PHE A 31 0.13 10.37 -5.73
N PHE A 32 0.24 9.18 -6.31
CA PHE A 32 1.16 8.14 -5.86
C PHE A 32 1.93 7.52 -7.03
N SER A 33 3.19 7.21 -6.76
CA SER A 33 4.02 6.35 -7.59
C SER A 33 4.10 4.93 -7.03
N GLU A 34 4.64 4.00 -7.81
CA GLU A 34 5.00 2.65 -7.34
C GLU A 34 5.89 2.70 -6.09
N LEU A 35 6.88 3.59 -6.07
CA LEU A 35 7.81 3.74 -4.95
C LEU A 35 7.09 4.21 -3.68
N ASP A 36 6.07 5.07 -3.80
CA ASP A 36 5.31 5.53 -2.65
C ASP A 36 4.53 4.38 -2.00
N LEU A 37 3.84 3.56 -2.80
CA LEU A 37 3.11 2.40 -2.29
C LEU A 37 4.05 1.31 -1.76
N ALA A 38 5.21 1.11 -2.39
CA ALA A 38 6.22 0.17 -1.91
C ALA A 38 6.82 0.62 -0.57
N ALA A 39 7.06 1.91 -0.37
CA ALA A 39 7.52 2.44 0.91
C ALA A 39 6.47 2.23 2.02
N MET A 40 5.19 2.40 1.71
CA MET A 40 4.10 2.13 2.65
C MET A 40 4.00 0.63 2.98
N ALA A 41 4.13 -0.24 1.98
CA ALA A 41 4.18 -1.69 2.18
C ALA A 41 5.33 -2.08 3.13
N ALA A 42 6.53 -1.56 2.90
CA ALA A 42 7.68 -1.82 3.77
C ALA A 42 7.49 -1.30 5.20
N GLU A 43 6.80 -0.17 5.38
CA GLU A 43 6.46 0.34 6.71
C GLU A 43 5.46 -0.57 7.44
N LEU A 44 4.47 -1.11 6.71
CA LEU A 44 3.52 -2.08 7.25
C LEU A 44 4.22 -3.39 7.64
N ASP A 45 5.08 -3.94 6.77
CA ASP A 45 5.87 -5.14 7.06
C ASP A 45 6.69 -4.95 8.36
N LYS A 46 7.32 -3.79 8.52
CA LYS A 46 8.07 -3.45 9.75
C LYS A 46 7.18 -3.42 10.99
N LYS A 47 5.97 -2.84 10.90
CA LYS A 47 5.02 -2.78 12.02
C LYS A 47 4.52 -4.18 12.39
N GLU A 48 4.22 -5.02 11.41
CA GLU A 48 3.82 -6.41 11.61
C GLU A 48 4.93 -7.21 12.32
N MET A 49 6.18 -7.08 11.86
CA MET A 49 7.33 -7.69 12.54
C MET A 49 7.49 -7.19 13.98
N GLN A 50 7.38 -5.88 14.21
CA GLN A 50 7.49 -5.30 15.55
C GLN A 50 6.40 -5.80 16.50
N MET A 51 5.17 -5.97 16.01
CA MET A 51 4.07 -6.52 16.81
C MET A 51 4.36 -7.95 17.24
N VAL A 52 4.86 -8.79 16.33
CA VAL A 52 5.19 -10.19 16.67
C VAL A 52 6.40 -10.28 17.61
N MET A 53 7.42 -9.45 17.42
CA MET A 53 8.58 -9.39 18.31
C MET A 53 8.25 -8.78 19.68
N GLY A 54 7.34 -7.81 19.74
CA GLY A 54 6.94 -7.12 20.97
C GLY A 54 5.89 -7.86 21.79
N SER A 55 5.09 -8.74 21.17
CA SER A 55 4.04 -9.52 21.84
C SER A 55 4.57 -10.73 22.61
N ASN A 56 5.79 -11.21 22.29
CA ASN A 56 6.37 -12.39 22.93
C ASN A 56 7.76 -12.11 23.52
N SER A 57 7.89 -12.17 24.85
CA SER A 57 9.16 -12.30 25.57
C SER A 57 9.94 -13.58 25.26
N ASN A 58 9.37 -14.48 24.46
CA ASN A 58 10.01 -15.67 23.93
C ASN A 58 10.17 -15.54 22.42
N ALA A 59 11.38 -15.20 21.97
CA ALA A 59 11.80 -15.04 20.57
C ALA A 59 11.67 -16.30 19.68
N ALA A 60 10.93 -17.32 20.14
CA ALA A 60 10.65 -18.58 19.47
C ALA A 60 9.14 -18.85 19.38
N SER A 61 8.32 -17.81 19.15
CA SER A 61 6.90 -17.99 18.86
C SER A 61 6.71 -18.65 17.49
N SER A 62 5.78 -19.59 17.39
CA SER A 62 5.34 -20.19 16.11
C SER A 62 4.99 -19.12 15.06
N ASP A 63 4.48 -17.97 15.50
CA ASP A 63 4.07 -16.87 14.62
C ASP A 63 5.27 -16.14 13.98
N TYR A 64 6.38 -16.00 14.72
CA TYR A 64 7.61 -15.40 14.18
C TYR A 64 8.24 -16.31 13.12
N ALA A 65 8.29 -17.62 13.40
CA ALA A 65 8.78 -18.60 12.43
C ALA A 65 7.89 -18.65 11.17
N ARG A 66 6.58 -18.47 11.32
CA ARG A 66 5.65 -18.38 10.21
C ARG A 66 5.87 -17.11 9.37
N LEU A 67 5.98 -15.94 9.99
CA LEU A 67 6.29 -14.69 9.30
C LEU A 67 7.62 -14.70 8.54
N MET A 68 8.62 -15.42 9.06
CA MET A 68 9.94 -15.55 8.42
C MET A 68 9.98 -16.68 7.38
N GLY A 69 9.06 -17.65 7.46
CA GLY A 69 9.01 -18.82 6.58
C GLY A 69 8.01 -18.71 5.44
N GLU A 70 6.95 -17.94 5.62
CA GLU A 70 6.09 -17.44 4.55
C GLU A 70 6.78 -16.16 4.03
N ASP A 71 7.03 -16.01 2.72
CA ASP A 71 7.48 -14.75 2.11
C ASP A 71 6.36 -13.69 2.19
N SER A 72 5.95 -13.35 3.42
CA SER A 72 4.85 -12.45 3.73
C SER A 72 5.35 -11.03 3.60
N CYS A 73 5.12 -10.45 2.43
CA CYS A 73 5.39 -9.05 2.15
C CYS A 73 4.11 -8.37 1.67
N ASN A 74 3.90 -7.13 2.11
CA ASN A 74 2.79 -6.30 1.68
C ASN A 74 2.91 -5.83 0.21
N VAL A 75 4.05 -6.09 -0.43
CA VAL A 75 4.28 -5.89 -1.87
C VAL A 75 5.04 -7.09 -2.46
N SER A 76 4.59 -7.58 -3.61
CA SER A 76 5.30 -8.63 -4.37
C SER A 76 6.26 -8.03 -5.41
N LEU A 77 7.26 -8.82 -5.84
CA LEU A 77 8.24 -8.39 -6.85
C LEU A 77 7.63 -8.02 -8.22
N ASP A 78 6.45 -8.54 -8.50
CA ASP A 78 5.71 -8.25 -9.73
C ASP A 78 4.73 -7.06 -9.59
N GLY A 79 4.61 -6.45 -8.40
CA GLY A 79 3.87 -5.21 -8.17
C GLY A 79 2.49 -5.35 -7.53
N ASN A 80 2.13 -6.52 -6.98
CA ASN A 80 0.86 -6.68 -6.27
C ASN A 80 0.98 -6.10 -4.86
N PHE A 81 0.09 -5.18 -4.51
CA PHE A 81 0.02 -4.58 -3.18
C PHE A 81 -1.09 -5.21 -2.35
N GLY A 82 -0.80 -5.49 -1.08
CA GLY A 82 -1.80 -5.91 -0.10
C GLY A 82 -2.84 -4.81 0.16
N ILE A 83 -4.05 -5.20 0.55
CA ILE A 83 -5.15 -4.25 0.78
C ILE A 83 -4.84 -3.21 1.87
N GLN A 84 -4.06 -3.59 2.88
CA GLN A 84 -3.67 -2.70 3.97
C GLN A 84 -2.78 -1.55 3.48
N VAL A 85 -1.98 -1.75 2.42
CA VAL A 85 -1.18 -0.68 1.79
C VAL A 85 -2.09 0.44 1.29
N ILE A 86 -3.20 0.08 0.63
CA ILE A 86 -4.17 1.02 0.07
C ILE A 86 -4.98 1.71 1.18
N GLN A 87 -5.32 0.97 2.25
CA GLN A 87 -6.06 1.51 3.40
C GLN A 87 -5.24 2.43 4.30
N SER A 88 -3.91 2.27 4.30
CA SER A 88 -3.00 2.94 5.23
C SER A 88 -3.09 4.48 5.23
N LYS A 89 -3.53 5.09 4.12
CA LYS A 89 -3.70 6.54 4.00
C LYS A 89 -5.02 7.10 4.54
N HIS A 90 -5.93 6.26 5.05
CA HIS A 90 -7.18 6.76 5.65
C HIS A 90 -7.14 7.00 7.16
N TYR A 91 -6.03 6.73 7.86
CA TYR A 91 -5.99 6.80 9.34
C TYR A 91 -4.80 7.55 9.97
N GLY A 92 -4.06 8.39 9.24
CA GLY A 92 -2.95 9.14 9.82
C GLY A 92 -2.67 10.47 9.14
N GLU A 93 -3.15 11.54 9.76
CA GLU A 93 -2.52 12.87 9.77
C GLU A 93 -2.00 13.36 8.42
N LYS A 94 -2.93 13.72 7.54
CA LYS A 94 -2.71 14.87 6.66
C LYS A 94 -3.80 15.88 6.96
N ASP A 95 -3.41 16.89 7.72
CA ASP A 95 -4.07 18.18 7.69
C ASP A 95 -4.32 18.55 6.24
N PHE A 96 -5.59 18.52 5.87
CA PHE A 96 -6.11 19.26 4.75
C PHE A 96 -5.97 20.74 5.13
N CYS A 97 -4.81 21.32 4.83
CA CYS A 97 -4.61 22.76 4.70
C CYS A 97 -4.50 23.10 3.21
#